data_AF-A0A1V4UY37-F1
#
_entry.id   AF-A0A1V4UY37-F1
#
_cell.length_a   1.000
_cell.length_b   1.000
_cell.length_c   1.000
_cell.angle_alpha   90.00
_cell.angle_beta   90.00
_cell.angle_gamma   90.00
#
_symmetry.space_group_name_H-M   'P 1'
#
loop_
_entity.id
_entity.type
_entity.pdbx_description
1 polymer ?
#
loop_
_entity_poly.entity_id
_entity_poly.type
_entity_poly.pdbx_seq_one_letter_code
_entity_poly.pdbx_strand_id
1 'polypeptide(L)'
;MTRDIREVLKEADITLDQVVEAALMLYVPHPGVETRERAEEVFRRELDLALSDPNLALLIYAGLLLEREGEGGRLPNLRQADYRADLTYLIADEVLGMSIAKYVGGYKGSFEYVRYDKAKPGILGTLGPFMDDVIGGLIGGVSSNMYTRAGF
;
A
#
# COMPACT_ATOMS: atom_id res chain seq x y z
N MET A 1 -20.14 -3.33 16.49
CA MET A 1 -18.70 -3.61 16.61
C MET A 1 -18.06 -3.09 15.34
N THR A 2 -17.12 -2.14 15.44
CA THR A 2 -16.45 -1.57 14.27
C THR A 2 -15.40 -2.57 13.79
N ARG A 3 -15.40 -2.92 12.51
CA ARG A 3 -14.38 -3.83 11.94
C ARG A 3 -13.10 -3.04 11.69
N ASP A 4 -11.96 -3.56 12.13
CA ASP A 4 -10.65 -2.95 11.86
C ASP A 4 -10.22 -3.30 10.42
N ILE A 5 -9.65 -2.33 9.69
CA ILE A 5 -9.12 -2.57 8.33
C ILE A 5 -8.04 -3.64 8.32
N ARG A 6 -7.29 -3.82 9.41
CA ARG A 6 -6.30 -4.89 9.58
C ARG A 6 -6.94 -6.28 9.49
N GLU A 7 -8.11 -6.45 10.11
CA GLU A 7 -8.87 -7.71 10.05
C GLU A 7 -9.42 -7.94 8.64
N VAL A 8 -9.91 -6.88 7.99
CA VAL A 8 -10.44 -6.94 6.62
C VAL A 8 -9.35 -7.33 5.60
N LEU A 9 -8.15 -6.76 5.72
CA LEU A 9 -7.00 -7.13 4.89
C LEU A 9 -6.58 -8.57 5.14
N LYS A 10 -6.56 -9.01 6.40
CA LYS A 10 -6.22 -10.39 6.77
C LYS A 10 -7.21 -11.40 6.18
N GLU A 11 -8.50 -11.08 6.14
CA GLU A 11 -9.53 -11.90 5.47
C GLU A 11 -9.35 -11.95 3.95
N ALA A 12 -8.60 -11.02 3.37
CA ALA A 12 -8.22 -11.00 1.96
C ALA A 12 -6.79 -11.54 1.73
N ASP A 13 -6.26 -12.32 2.68
CA ASP A 13 -4.92 -12.93 2.64
C ASP A 13 -3.75 -11.92 2.56
N ILE A 14 -3.99 -10.68 3.03
CA ILE A 14 -2.98 -9.61 3.13
C ILE A 14 -2.67 -9.37 4.61
N THR A 15 -1.53 -9.88 5.08
CA THR A 15 -1.07 -9.66 6.46
C THR A 15 -0.17 -8.44 6.58
N LEU A 16 -0.19 -7.77 7.73
CA LEU A 16 0.71 -6.62 7.96
C LEU A 16 2.19 -7.04 7.90
N ASP A 17 2.53 -8.28 8.26
CA ASP A 17 3.92 -8.76 8.17
C ASP A 17 4.38 -8.85 6.72
N GLN A 18 3.51 -9.26 5.79
CA GLN A 18 3.83 -9.22 4.35
C GLN A 18 4.02 -7.77 3.85
N VAL A 19 3.22 -6.83 4.34
CA VAL A 19 3.35 -5.39 4.01
C VAL A 19 4.67 -4.83 4.53
N VAL A 20 5.02 -5.13 5.78
CA VAL A 20 6.28 -4.71 6.41
C VAL A 20 7.48 -5.31 5.68
N GLU A 21 7.45 -6.62 5.37
CA GLU A 21 8.54 -7.27 4.64
C GLU A 21 8.74 -6.65 3.25
N ALA A 22 7.66 -6.45 2.49
CA ALA A 22 7.72 -5.78 1.19
C ALA A 22 8.31 -4.36 1.27
N ALA A 23 7.96 -3.60 2.32
CA ALA A 23 8.54 -2.28 2.57
C ALA A 23 10.06 -2.37 2.79
N LEU A 24 10.51 -3.28 3.66
CA LEU A 24 11.90 -3.43 4.06
C LEU A 24 12.78 -4.09 2.99
N MET A 25 12.22 -4.71 1.96
CA MET A 25 13.00 -5.18 0.80
C MET A 25 13.69 -4.02 0.04
N LEU A 26 13.11 -2.82 0.08
CA LEU A 26 13.70 -1.61 -0.52
C LEU A 26 14.28 -0.65 0.53
N TYR A 27 14.46 -1.10 1.77
CA TYR A 27 15.05 -0.27 2.82
C TYR A 27 16.51 0.09 2.50
N VAL A 28 16.88 1.33 2.82
CA VAL A 28 18.25 1.84 2.74
C VAL A 28 18.59 2.49 4.08
N PRO A 29 19.74 2.18 4.70
CA PRO A 29 20.15 2.81 5.96
C PRO A 29 20.15 4.34 5.92
N HIS A 30 19.54 4.95 6.93
CA HIS A 30 19.43 6.41 7.08
C HIS A 30 19.51 6.79 8.57
N PRO A 31 19.95 8.00 8.95
CA PRO A 31 19.96 8.41 10.35
C PRO A 31 18.60 8.22 11.05
N GLY A 32 18.62 7.60 12.23
CA GLY A 32 17.45 7.20 13.02
C GLY A 32 16.83 5.84 12.64
N VAL A 33 17.19 5.29 11.48
CA VAL A 33 16.86 3.95 11.00
C VAL A 33 18.10 3.34 10.33
N GLU A 34 19.18 3.20 11.09
CA GLU A 34 20.48 2.74 10.57
C GLU A 34 20.54 1.22 10.37
N THR A 35 19.72 0.46 11.11
CA THR A 35 19.63 -1.00 10.97
C THR A 35 18.25 -1.41 10.47
N ARG A 36 18.17 -2.59 9.85
CA ARG A 36 16.90 -3.14 9.35
C ARG A 36 15.90 -3.31 10.49
N GLU A 37 16.36 -3.75 11.65
CA GLU A 37 15.53 -3.95 12.84
C GLU A 37 14.95 -2.63 13.34
N ARG A 38 15.77 -1.56 13.36
CA ARG A 38 15.30 -0.23 13.73
C ARG A 38 14.32 0.32 12.70
N ALA A 39 14.59 0.11 11.41
CA ALA A 39 13.67 0.49 10.33
C ALA A 39 12.33 -0.23 10.48
N GLU A 40 12.33 -1.53 10.77
CA GLU A 40 11.11 -2.30 10.99
C GLU A 40 10.29 -1.74 12.16
N GLU A 41 10.92 -1.48 13.30
CA GLU A 41 10.25 -0.92 14.48
C GLU A 41 9.57 0.42 14.16
N VAL A 42 10.29 1.34 13.52
CA VAL A 42 9.78 2.66 13.16
C VAL A 42 8.69 2.54 12.09
N PHE A 43 8.87 1.68 11.08
CA PHE A 43 7.87 1.44 10.04
C PHE A 43 6.56 0.90 10.64
N ARG A 44 6.63 -0.10 11.52
CA ARG A 44 5.44 -0.66 12.20
C ARG A 44 4.69 0.40 13.00
N ARG A 45 5.42 1.25 13.74
CA ARG A 45 4.82 2.38 14.46
C ARG A 45 4.09 3.35 13.52
N GLU A 46 4.73 3.77 12.42
CA GLU A 46 4.11 4.68 11.46
C GLU A 46 2.94 4.02 10.71
N LEU A 47 3.03 2.72 10.43
CA LEU A 47 1.94 1.93 9.84
C LEU A 47 0.73 1.89 10.79
N ASP A 48 0.96 1.66 12.09
CA ASP A 48 -0.12 1.64 13.07
C ASP A 48 -0.80 3.00 13.24
N LEU A 49 -0.01 4.08 13.23
CA LEU A 49 -0.53 5.45 13.21
C LEU A 49 -1.37 5.70 11.94
N ALA A 50 -0.87 5.33 10.77
CA ALA A 50 -1.59 5.50 9.51
C ALA A 50 -2.92 4.73 9.51
N LEU A 51 -2.90 3.45 9.89
CA LEU A 51 -4.09 2.59 9.94
C LEU A 51 -5.06 2.91 11.08
N SER A 52 -4.72 3.85 11.98
CA SER A 52 -5.67 4.40 12.97
C SER A 52 -6.60 5.47 12.38
N ASP A 53 -6.29 6.00 11.19
CA ASP A 53 -7.13 6.98 10.51
C ASP A 53 -8.29 6.30 9.74
N PRO A 54 -9.56 6.59 10.09
CA PRO A 54 -10.70 6.01 9.39
C PRO A 54 -10.79 6.40 7.92
N ASN A 55 -10.25 7.55 7.50
CA ASN A 55 -10.25 7.94 6.08
C ASN A 55 -9.31 7.05 5.27
N LEU A 56 -8.11 6.76 5.80
CA LEU A 56 -7.18 5.84 5.15
C LEU A 56 -7.78 4.43 5.09
N ALA A 57 -8.41 3.97 6.18
CA ALA A 57 -9.09 2.69 6.20
C ALA A 57 -10.16 2.56 5.10
N LEU A 58 -10.94 3.62 4.86
CA LEU A 58 -11.96 3.66 3.81
C LEU A 58 -11.36 3.68 2.40
N LEU A 59 -10.22 4.36 2.19
CA LEU A 59 -9.51 4.33 0.91
C LEU A 59 -8.96 2.94 0.58
N ILE A 60 -8.35 2.27 1.57
CA ILE A 60 -7.88 0.89 1.43
C ILE A 60 -9.07 -0.05 1.13
N TYR A 61 -10.16 0.12 1.88
CA TYR A 61 -11.36 -0.70 1.68
C TYR A 61 -12.00 -0.49 0.31
N ALA A 62 -12.01 0.73 -0.22
CA ALA A 62 -12.47 1.02 -1.58
C ALA A 62 -11.64 0.26 -2.63
N GLY A 63 -10.31 0.23 -2.46
CA GLY A 63 -9.41 -0.58 -3.29
C GLY A 63 -9.77 -2.06 -3.27
N LEU A 64 -9.98 -2.63 -2.08
CA LEU A 64 -10.36 -4.03 -1.92
C LEU A 64 -11.72 -4.36 -2.55
N LEU A 65 -12.69 -3.44 -2.49
CA LEU A 65 -13.97 -3.63 -3.17
C LEU A 65 -13.80 -3.63 -4.68
N LEU A 66 -13.00 -2.70 -5.23
CA LEU A 66 -12.72 -2.63 -6.66
C LEU A 66 -11.99 -3.87 -7.16
N GLU A 67 -11.04 -4.39 -6.37
CA GLU A 67 -10.35 -5.66 -6.66
C GLU A 67 -11.36 -6.81 -6.82
N ARG A 68 -12.25 -6.99 -5.83
CA ARG A 68 -13.27 -8.05 -5.85
C ARG A 68 -14.27 -7.91 -6.99
N GLU A 69 -14.62 -6.68 -7.37
CA GLU A 69 -15.48 -6.42 -8.54
C GLU A 69 -14.72 -6.70 -9.85
N GLY A 70 -13.42 -6.39 -9.92
CA GLY A 70 -12.57 -6.67 -11.07
C GLY A 70 -12.35 -8.16 -11.30
N GLU A 71 -11.97 -8.88 -10.25
CA GLU A 71 -11.88 -10.35 -10.24
C GLU A 71 -13.20 -10.99 -10.67
N GLY A 72 -14.32 -10.39 -10.25
CA GLY A 72 -15.68 -10.80 -10.56
C GLY A 72 -16.20 -10.37 -11.93
N GLY A 73 -15.46 -9.56 -12.69
CA GLY A 73 -15.89 -9.04 -13.99
C GLY A 73 -17.09 -8.09 -13.94
N ARG A 74 -17.28 -7.38 -12.82
CA ARG A 74 -18.42 -6.50 -12.56
C ARG A 74 -18.09 -5.00 -12.64
N LEU A 75 -16.82 -4.66 -12.86
CA LEU A 75 -16.41 -3.27 -13.06
C LEU A 75 -17.09 -2.65 -14.29
N PRO A 76 -17.60 -1.41 -14.18
CA PRO A 76 -18.27 -0.75 -15.30
C PRO A 76 -17.27 -0.44 -16.42
N ASN A 77 -17.66 -0.72 -17.66
CA ASN A 77 -16.87 -0.42 -18.87
C ASN A 77 -15.49 -1.09 -18.94
N LEU A 78 -15.20 -2.09 -18.10
CA LEU A 78 -13.96 -2.85 -18.12
C LEU A 78 -14.29 -4.34 -18.21
N ARG A 79 -13.77 -5.01 -19.24
CA ARG A 79 -13.97 -6.46 -19.39
C ARG A 79 -13.08 -7.19 -18.38
N GLN A 80 -13.57 -8.29 -17.84
CA GLN A 80 -12.79 -9.12 -16.91
C GLN A 80 -11.44 -9.59 -17.51
N ALA A 81 -11.42 -9.89 -18.81
CA ALA A 81 -10.20 -10.28 -19.51
C ALA A 81 -9.17 -9.14 -19.56
N ASP A 82 -9.63 -7.90 -19.71
CA ASP A 82 -8.77 -6.71 -19.71
C ASP A 82 -8.22 -6.42 -18.31
N TYR A 83 -9.07 -6.58 -17.28
CA TYR A 83 -8.67 -6.49 -15.88
C TYR A 83 -7.57 -7.50 -15.54
N ARG A 84 -7.77 -8.77 -15.88
CA ARG A 84 -6.78 -9.84 -15.61
C ARG A 84 -5.50 -9.72 -16.42
N ALA A 85 -5.56 -9.04 -17.56
CA ALA A 85 -4.38 -8.77 -18.37
C ALA A 85 -3.52 -7.64 -17.81
N ASP A 86 -3.93 -7.02 -16.68
CA ASP A 86 -3.24 -5.93 -15.99
C ASP A 86 -2.73 -4.88 -16.99
N LEU A 87 -3.67 -4.45 -17.84
CA LEU A 87 -3.32 -3.60 -18.97
C LEU A 87 -2.97 -2.22 -18.44
N THR A 88 -1.89 -1.65 -18.96
CA THR A 88 -1.28 -0.35 -18.58
C THR A 88 -2.21 0.88 -18.71
N TYR A 89 -3.49 0.68 -19.04
CA TYR A 89 -4.49 1.75 -19.13
C TYR A 89 -5.52 1.72 -17.99
N LEU A 90 -5.47 0.76 -17.06
CA LEU A 90 -6.14 0.93 -15.79
C LEU A 90 -5.31 1.98 -15.03
N ILE A 91 -5.86 3.20 -14.93
CA ILE A 91 -5.21 4.34 -14.26
C ILE A 91 -5.91 4.61 -12.92
N ALA A 92 -7.06 3.98 -12.68
CA ALA A 92 -7.87 4.23 -11.50
C ALA A 92 -7.23 3.67 -10.22
N ASP A 93 -6.57 2.53 -10.33
CA ASP A 93 -5.67 1.92 -9.36
C ASP A 93 -4.46 2.82 -9.06
N GLU A 94 -3.74 3.28 -10.08
CA GLU A 94 -2.58 4.18 -9.91
C GLU A 94 -2.98 5.49 -9.20
N VAL A 95 -4.12 6.07 -9.60
CA VAL A 95 -4.68 7.28 -8.98
C VAL A 95 -5.02 7.03 -7.52
N LEU A 96 -5.59 5.87 -7.18
CA LEU A 96 -5.92 5.51 -5.81
C LEU A 96 -4.65 5.28 -4.97
N GLY A 97 -3.69 4.50 -5.47
CA GLY A 97 -2.41 4.23 -4.82
C GLY A 97 -1.62 5.51 -4.56
N MET A 98 -1.47 6.36 -5.58
CA MET A 98 -0.80 7.66 -5.44
C MET A 98 -1.54 8.61 -4.48
N SER A 99 -2.88 8.59 -4.47
CA SER A 99 -3.68 9.38 -3.53
C SER A 99 -3.46 8.93 -2.10
N ILE A 100 -3.42 7.62 -1.84
CA ILE A 100 -3.09 7.05 -0.52
C ILE A 100 -1.68 7.46 -0.09
N ALA A 101 -0.69 7.30 -0.97
CA ALA A 101 0.70 7.65 -0.66
C ALA A 101 0.85 9.12 -0.32
N LYS A 102 0.18 10.00 -1.09
CA LYS A 102 0.18 11.44 -0.87
C LYS A 102 -0.58 11.83 0.39
N TYR A 103 -1.68 11.16 0.69
CA TYR A 103 -2.46 11.39 1.91
C TYR A 103 -1.63 11.09 3.16
N VAL A 104 -0.87 9.99 3.16
CA VAL A 104 -0.06 9.56 4.31
C VAL A 104 1.28 10.32 4.41
N GLY A 105 2.02 10.43 3.31
CA GLY A 105 3.41 10.92 3.30
C GLY A 105 3.62 12.25 2.57
N GLY A 106 2.56 12.88 2.05
CA GLY A 106 2.66 14.05 1.17
C GLY A 106 3.38 13.72 -0.13
N TYR A 107 4.02 14.73 -0.74
CA TYR A 107 4.77 14.54 -1.98
C TYR A 107 5.91 13.51 -1.87
N LYS A 108 6.52 13.37 -0.69
CA LYS A 108 7.55 12.35 -0.43
C LYS A 108 6.97 10.93 -0.52
N GLY A 109 5.75 10.74 0.01
CA GLY A 109 5.02 9.50 -0.14
C GLY A 109 4.76 9.15 -1.61
N SER A 110 4.38 10.13 -2.44
CA SER A 110 4.19 9.91 -3.88
C SER A 110 5.46 9.46 -4.60
N PHE A 111 6.64 10.00 -4.25
CA PHE A 111 7.91 9.55 -4.83
C PHE A 111 8.27 8.13 -4.40
N GLU A 112 8.05 7.79 -3.12
CA GLU A 112 8.27 6.42 -2.64
C GLU A 112 7.27 5.44 -3.29
N TYR A 113 6.01 5.81 -3.45
CA TYR A 113 5.03 4.97 -4.16
C TYR A 113 5.53 4.57 -5.55
N VAL A 114 6.00 5.52 -6.37
CA VAL A 114 6.56 5.22 -7.71
C VAL A 114 7.74 4.24 -7.64
N ARG A 115 8.50 4.26 -6.54
CA ARG A 115 9.62 3.33 -6.32
C ARG A 115 9.14 1.91 -6.03
N TYR A 116 8.10 1.77 -5.20
CA TYR A 116 7.52 0.47 -4.85
C TYR A 116 6.70 -0.12 -5.99
N ASP A 117 5.90 0.69 -6.68
CA ASP A 117 5.11 0.29 -7.85
C ASP A 117 6.00 -0.27 -8.96
N LYS A 118 7.12 0.39 -9.27
CA LYS A 118 8.08 -0.11 -10.28
C LYS A 118 8.77 -1.42 -9.89
N ALA A 119 9.00 -1.64 -8.60
CA ALA A 119 9.78 -2.78 -8.12
C ALA A 119 8.93 -3.99 -7.75
N LYS A 120 7.65 -3.77 -7.40
CA LYS A 120 6.68 -4.76 -6.90
C LYS A 120 7.29 -5.80 -5.92
N PRO A 121 7.98 -5.39 -4.84
CA PRO A 121 8.60 -6.32 -3.89
C PRO A 121 7.57 -7.15 -3.11
N GLY A 122 7.94 -8.40 -2.81
CA GLY A 122 7.19 -9.26 -1.90
C GLY A 122 5.74 -9.44 -2.34
N ILE A 123 4.80 -9.14 -1.44
CA ILE A 123 3.36 -9.31 -1.71
C ILE A 123 2.87 -8.45 -2.89
N LEU A 124 3.50 -7.30 -3.17
CA LEU A 124 3.07 -6.41 -4.26
C LEU A 124 3.14 -7.10 -5.63
N GLY A 125 4.09 -8.02 -5.85
CA GLY A 125 4.19 -8.78 -7.10
C GLY A 125 3.17 -9.91 -7.24
N THR A 126 2.29 -10.10 -6.25
CA THR A 126 1.29 -11.18 -6.22
C THR A 126 -0.15 -10.68 -6.15
N LEU A 127 -0.33 -9.40 -5.80
CA LEU A 127 -1.65 -8.79 -5.68
C LEU A 127 -2.20 -8.45 -7.07
N GLY A 128 -3.53 -8.32 -7.15
CA GLY A 128 -4.20 -7.83 -8.34
C GLY A 128 -4.09 -6.31 -8.49
N PRO A 129 -4.54 -5.77 -9.64
CA PRO A 129 -4.27 -4.39 -10.07
C PRO A 129 -4.67 -3.29 -9.09
N PHE A 130 -5.76 -3.45 -8.32
CA PHE A 130 -6.10 -2.42 -7.34
C PHE A 130 -5.31 -2.57 -6.05
N MET A 131 -5.10 -3.81 -5.61
CA MET A 131 -4.49 -4.05 -4.31
C MET A 131 -2.98 -3.89 -4.30
N ASP A 132 -2.26 -4.16 -5.40
CA ASP A 132 -0.82 -3.85 -5.46
C ASP A 132 -0.58 -2.34 -5.37
N ASP A 133 -1.37 -1.51 -6.06
CA ASP A 133 -1.28 -0.06 -5.99
C ASP A 133 -1.70 0.51 -4.64
N VAL A 134 -2.78 -0.02 -4.04
CA VAL A 134 -3.25 0.41 -2.72
C VAL A 134 -2.22 0.10 -1.63
N ILE A 135 -1.66 -1.12 -1.63
CA ILE A 135 -0.65 -1.51 -0.66
C ILE A 135 0.69 -0.83 -0.96
N GLY A 136 1.05 -0.65 -2.24
CA GLY A 136 2.22 0.11 -2.67
C GLY A 136 2.13 1.57 -2.24
N GLY A 137 0.95 2.18 -2.34
CA GLY A 137 0.66 3.53 -1.88
C GLY A 137 0.77 3.66 -0.37
N LEU A 138 0.21 2.70 0.38
CA LEU A 138 0.35 2.62 1.83
C LEU A 138 1.82 2.51 2.25
N ILE A 139 2.57 1.58 1.65
CA ILE A 139 3.99 1.39 1.90
C ILE A 139 4.76 2.67 1.57
N GLY A 140 4.54 3.29 0.41
CA GLY A 140 5.24 4.51 0.02
C GLY A 140 4.99 5.67 0.98
N GLY A 141 3.74 5.85 1.40
CA GLY A 141 3.36 6.85 2.40
C GLY A 141 4.03 6.61 3.76
N VAL A 142 3.96 5.39 4.28
CA VAL A 142 4.51 5.01 5.57
C VAL A 142 6.04 5.04 5.57
N SER A 143 6.70 4.52 4.52
CA SER A 143 8.16 4.57 4.35
C SER A 143 8.67 6.02 4.33
N SER A 144 7.97 6.92 3.65
CA SER A 144 8.30 8.35 3.68
C SER A 144 8.25 8.93 5.11
N ASN A 145 7.23 8.59 5.89
CA ASN A 145 7.11 9.03 7.28
C ASN A 145 8.19 8.39 8.16
N MET A 146 8.49 7.10 7.98
CA MET A 146 9.59 6.41 8.65
C MET A 146 10.90 7.17 8.45
N TYR A 147 11.32 7.43 7.20
CA TYR A 147 12.58 8.16 6.94
C TYR A 147 12.58 9.60 7.47
N THR A 148 11.42 10.27 7.50
CA THR A 148 11.34 11.67 7.97
C THR A 148 11.34 11.77 9.49
N ARG A 149 10.71 10.80 10.17
CA ARG A 149 10.46 10.82 11.62
C ARG A 149 11.38 9.85 12.38
N ALA A 150 12.32 9.23 11.70
CA ALA A 150 13.33 8.33 12.27
C ALA A 150 14.18 8.99 13.38
N GLY A 151 14.45 10.30 13.25
CA GLY A 151 15.29 11.06 14.18
C GLY A 151 14.54 11.84 15.27
N PHE A 152 13.23 11.66 15.40
CA PHE A 152 12.38 12.34 16.38
C PHE A 152 11.70 11.35 17.33
#